data_AF-A0A3D5IGN6-F1
#
_entry.id   AF-A0A3D5IGN6-F1
#
_cell.length_a   1.000
_cell.length_b   1.000
_cell.length_c   1.000
_cell.angle_alpha   90.00
_cell.angle_beta   90.00
_cell.angle_gamma   90.00
#
_symmetry.space_group_name_H-M   'P 1'
#
loop_
_entity.id
_entity.type
_entity.pdbx_description
1 polymer ?
#
loop_
_entity_poly.entity_id
_entity_poly.type
_entity_poly.pdbx_seq_one_letter_code
_entity_poly.pdbx_strand_id
1 'polypeptide(L)'
;MEKITEWVERLNASVRNKPNQSLQNELFRRIDAALGDGTASVKECVAAFCRFDAKIVGLFYQEHYWNYQETLRADWDQAMIRWAEKNTGKLSTRATIRIVPIIQMKLSKITSINEVLLELRWLSNNGDDRSASEFMKLRKNSTLPDLQKLLSLDMNEWPNGKEQIFKMYSIIFSDCKEQSTQKLYSEFLARNGNNQSLKKEQNAADETEKTEQNGEENLLLPQSAVDSESGALSSEKTMCKESECENKQDEVAATAAEENNAHQRQAGKLSDGVALAEALLAWTYEQKKKMQSQAEQIAELTYELKKKQTVLEYQAAQIAELKERTEKLLAIKINLESVIETAKSENENLKTAKEKAENTIAQVQQMAGNSAKQELEGFKAKLSSEMSYAIKCYQDGCAEDEKAEIYGALLEEMIDVLANNGISAEE
;
A
#
# COMPACT_ATOMS: atom_id res chain seq x y z
N MET A 1 -25.61 20.93 -16.94
CA MET A 1 -25.55 20.86 -15.47
C MET A 1 -24.47 21.81 -14.99
N GLU A 2 -24.68 22.43 -13.84
CA GLU A 2 -23.65 23.24 -13.18
C GLU A 2 -22.45 22.36 -12.78
N LYS A 3 -21.21 22.87 -12.92
CA LYS A 3 -20.03 22.14 -12.44
C LYS A 3 -19.99 22.09 -10.92
N ILE A 4 -19.43 21.02 -10.36
CA ILE A 4 -19.32 20.87 -8.90
C ILE A 4 -18.49 21.99 -8.25
N THR A 5 -17.45 22.46 -8.92
CA THR A 5 -16.64 23.61 -8.48
C THR A 5 -17.47 24.90 -8.46
N GLU A 6 -18.24 25.12 -9.54
CA GLU A 6 -19.39 26.03 -9.70
C GLU A 6 -20.19 26.21 -8.40
N TRP A 7 -20.74 25.07 -8.01
CA TRP A 7 -21.71 24.96 -6.95
C TRP A 7 -21.11 25.21 -5.57
N VAL A 8 -19.93 24.64 -5.31
CA VAL A 8 -19.25 24.81 -4.02
C VAL A 8 -18.82 26.27 -3.78
N GLU A 9 -18.56 27.05 -4.84
CA GLU A 9 -18.20 28.47 -4.72
C GLU A 9 -19.37 29.35 -4.33
N ARG A 10 -20.58 29.00 -4.78
CA ARG A 10 -21.81 29.72 -4.39
C ARG A 10 -22.21 29.49 -2.94
N LEU A 11 -21.73 28.42 -2.31
CA LEU A 11 -22.01 28.14 -0.90
C LEU A 11 -21.17 29.02 0.02
N ASN A 12 -21.84 29.63 1.00
CA ASN A 12 -21.19 30.40 2.06
C ASN A 12 -20.20 29.52 2.85
N ALA A 13 -19.04 30.09 3.22
CA ALA A 13 -18.03 29.39 3.99
C ALA A 13 -18.54 28.87 5.35
N SER A 14 -19.42 29.62 6.01
CA SER A 14 -20.08 29.20 7.26
C SER A 14 -20.90 27.91 7.09
N VAL A 15 -21.57 27.76 5.95
CA VAL A 15 -22.38 26.59 5.60
C VAL A 15 -21.50 25.39 5.26
N ARG A 16 -20.39 25.62 4.54
CA ARG A 16 -19.40 24.55 4.22
C ARG A 16 -18.66 24.02 5.45
N ASN A 17 -18.44 24.87 6.45
CA ASN A 17 -17.76 24.50 7.70
C ASN A 17 -18.68 23.78 8.70
N LYS A 18 -20.01 23.93 8.58
CA LYS A 18 -21.01 23.21 9.39
C LYS A 18 -22.16 22.70 8.51
N PRO A 19 -21.87 21.74 7.62
CA PRO A 19 -22.85 21.23 6.68
C PRO A 19 -23.85 20.32 7.39
N ASN A 20 -25.15 20.54 7.17
CA ASN A 20 -26.20 19.64 7.64
C ASN A 20 -26.25 18.36 6.78
N GLN A 21 -26.98 17.33 7.23
CA GLN A 21 -27.07 16.05 6.52
C GLN A 21 -27.55 16.20 5.07
N SER A 22 -28.52 17.09 4.83
CA SER A 22 -29.04 17.32 3.48
C SER A 22 -27.95 17.83 2.52
N LEU A 23 -27.09 18.74 2.99
CA LEU A 23 -26.02 19.31 2.17
C LEU A 23 -24.88 18.30 1.96
N GLN A 24 -24.62 17.44 2.96
CA GLN A 24 -23.64 16.35 2.84
C GLN A 24 -24.07 15.36 1.77
N ASN A 25 -25.32 14.89 1.83
CA ASN A 25 -25.88 13.96 0.84
C ASN A 25 -25.91 14.59 -0.57
N GLU A 26 -26.21 15.88 -0.67
CA GLU A 26 -26.18 16.61 -1.94
C GLU A 26 -24.75 16.75 -2.50
N LEU A 27 -23.74 16.98 -1.64
CA LEU A 27 -22.34 16.98 -2.05
C LEU A 27 -21.95 15.62 -2.64
N PHE A 28 -22.28 14.52 -1.97
CA PHE A 28 -21.94 13.17 -2.43
C PHE A 28 -22.63 12.84 -3.76
N ARG A 29 -23.94 13.11 -3.86
CA ARG A 29 -24.70 12.94 -5.11
C ARG A 29 -24.10 13.73 -6.27
N ARG A 30 -23.66 14.97 -6.04
CA ARG A 30 -23.03 15.80 -7.07
C ARG A 30 -21.66 15.30 -7.48
N ILE A 31 -20.90 14.72 -6.56
CA ILE A 31 -19.63 14.05 -6.89
C ILE A 31 -19.92 12.86 -7.80
N ASP A 32 -20.88 12.01 -7.43
CA ASP A 32 -21.26 10.83 -8.21
C ASP A 32 -21.72 11.21 -9.64
N ALA A 33 -22.60 12.21 -9.75
CA ALA A 33 -23.05 12.72 -11.04
C ALA A 33 -21.89 13.32 -11.85
N ALA A 34 -21.02 14.10 -11.22
CA ALA A 34 -19.90 14.73 -11.91
C ALA A 34 -18.90 13.72 -12.47
N LEU A 35 -18.65 12.64 -11.73
CA LEU A 35 -17.79 11.53 -12.15
C LEU A 35 -18.47 10.64 -13.19
N GLY A 36 -19.76 10.31 -13.02
CA GLY A 36 -20.53 9.46 -13.93
C GLY A 36 -20.78 10.09 -15.29
N ASP A 37 -21.09 11.39 -15.31
CA ASP A 37 -21.35 12.13 -16.55
C ASP A 37 -20.06 12.68 -17.21
N GLY A 38 -18.90 12.48 -16.57
CA GLY A 38 -17.60 12.98 -17.05
C GLY A 38 -17.50 14.51 -17.09
N THR A 39 -18.34 15.21 -16.32
CA THR A 39 -18.41 16.68 -16.33
C THR A 39 -17.32 17.35 -15.48
N ALA A 40 -16.68 16.60 -14.59
CA ALA A 40 -15.51 17.03 -13.83
C ALA A 40 -14.51 15.88 -13.66
N SER A 41 -13.23 16.24 -13.57
CA SER A 41 -12.17 15.29 -13.23
C SER A 41 -12.22 14.91 -11.74
N VAL A 42 -11.66 13.75 -11.39
CA VAL A 42 -11.47 13.31 -9.99
C VAL A 42 -10.75 14.38 -9.16
N LYS A 43 -9.77 15.07 -9.77
CA LYS A 43 -9.01 16.16 -9.13
C LYS A 43 -9.91 17.34 -8.76
N GLU A 44 -10.83 17.73 -9.65
CA GLU A 44 -11.77 18.82 -9.39
C GLU A 44 -12.80 18.44 -8.33
N CYS A 45 -13.28 17.20 -8.35
CA CYS A 45 -14.18 16.66 -7.34
C CYS A 45 -13.54 16.66 -5.95
N VAL A 46 -12.30 16.17 -5.84
CA VAL A 46 -11.52 16.20 -4.59
C VAL A 46 -11.26 17.63 -4.12
N ALA A 47 -10.92 18.56 -5.02
CA ALA A 47 -10.71 19.96 -4.64
C ALA A 47 -12.00 20.61 -4.10
N ALA A 48 -13.14 20.32 -4.72
CA ALA A 48 -14.45 20.79 -4.27
C ALA A 48 -14.84 20.16 -2.92
N PHE A 49 -14.61 18.85 -2.76
CA PHE A 49 -14.82 18.10 -1.53
C PHE A 49 -14.00 18.67 -0.36
N CYS A 50 -12.71 18.96 -0.57
CA CYS A 50 -11.82 19.49 0.46
C CYS A 50 -12.09 20.96 0.87
N ARG A 51 -13.04 21.64 0.21
CA ARG A 51 -13.54 22.95 0.66
C ARG A 51 -14.55 22.85 1.80
N PHE A 52 -15.09 21.67 2.05
CA PHE A 52 -15.94 21.40 3.20
C PHE A 52 -15.13 21.07 4.45
N ASP A 53 -15.83 21.04 5.60
CA ASP A 53 -15.25 20.64 6.88
C ASP A 53 -14.64 19.23 6.85
N ALA A 54 -13.58 19.02 7.63
CA ALA A 54 -12.86 17.75 7.67
C ALA A 54 -13.73 16.58 8.18
N LYS A 55 -14.78 16.85 8.97
CA LYS A 55 -15.70 15.81 9.45
C LYS A 55 -16.41 15.05 8.34
N ILE A 56 -16.66 15.69 7.20
CA ILE A 56 -17.26 15.03 6.04
C ILE A 56 -16.35 13.95 5.47
N VAL A 57 -15.03 14.10 5.61
CA VAL A 57 -14.07 13.14 5.06
C VAL A 57 -14.28 11.75 5.65
N GLY A 58 -14.46 11.66 6.97
CA GLY A 58 -14.76 10.40 7.63
C GLY A 58 -16.06 9.76 7.10
N LEU A 59 -17.14 10.55 7.03
CA LEU A 59 -18.45 10.07 6.56
C LEU A 59 -18.41 9.56 5.11
N PHE A 60 -17.72 10.30 4.23
CA PHE A 60 -17.55 9.88 2.84
C PHE A 60 -16.82 8.53 2.74
N TYR A 61 -15.72 8.36 3.47
CA TYR A 61 -14.98 7.10 3.50
C TYR A 61 -15.72 5.99 4.25
N GLN A 62 -16.68 6.31 5.11
CA GLN A 62 -17.50 5.31 5.80
C GLN A 62 -18.59 4.75 4.87
N GLU A 63 -19.28 5.61 4.12
CA GLU A 63 -20.54 5.29 3.45
C GLU A 63 -20.45 5.24 1.91
N HIS A 64 -19.67 6.13 1.29
CA HIS A 64 -19.70 6.34 -0.16
C HIS A 64 -18.48 5.79 -0.90
N TYR A 65 -17.28 6.00 -0.36
CA TYR A 65 -16.01 5.64 -1.02
C TYR A 65 -15.94 4.17 -1.48
N TRP A 66 -16.53 3.25 -0.73
CA TRP A 66 -16.49 1.82 -1.02
C TRP A 66 -17.39 1.39 -2.17
N ASN A 67 -18.30 2.24 -2.61
CA ASN A 67 -19.16 1.97 -3.77
C ASN A 67 -18.42 2.20 -5.10
N TYR A 68 -17.23 2.81 -5.06
CA TYR A 68 -16.42 3.07 -6.24
C TYR A 68 -15.62 1.83 -6.65
N GLN A 69 -15.48 1.66 -7.97
CA GLN A 69 -14.57 0.68 -8.56
C GLN A 69 -13.12 0.95 -8.11
N GLU A 70 -12.30 -0.09 -8.08
CA GLU A 70 -10.91 -0.03 -7.59
C GLU A 70 -10.06 1.01 -8.31
N THR A 71 -10.21 1.15 -9.63
CA THR A 71 -9.53 2.16 -10.45
C THR A 71 -9.88 3.58 -10.01
N LEU A 72 -11.17 3.86 -9.82
CA LEU A 72 -11.64 5.16 -9.36
C LEU A 72 -11.21 5.47 -7.92
N ARG A 73 -11.18 4.45 -7.05
CA ARG A 73 -10.65 4.57 -5.68
C ARG A 73 -9.17 4.96 -5.69
N ALA A 74 -8.35 4.29 -6.49
CA ALA A 74 -6.93 4.62 -6.65
C ALA A 74 -6.72 6.05 -7.18
N ASP A 75 -7.49 6.46 -8.20
CA ASP A 75 -7.44 7.83 -8.72
C ASP A 75 -7.86 8.88 -7.69
N TRP A 76 -8.88 8.55 -6.87
CA TRP A 76 -9.38 9.40 -5.80
C TRP A 76 -8.32 9.60 -4.70
N ASP A 77 -7.72 8.52 -4.21
CA ASP A 77 -6.66 8.58 -3.19
C ASP A 77 -5.45 9.36 -3.71
N GLN A 78 -5.04 9.12 -4.96
CA GLN A 78 -3.95 9.85 -5.58
C GLN A 78 -4.28 11.35 -5.73
N ALA A 79 -5.52 11.70 -6.03
CA ALA A 79 -5.98 13.08 -6.07
C ALA A 79 -6.03 13.73 -4.67
N MET A 80 -6.43 12.98 -3.63
CA MET A 80 -6.40 13.44 -2.24
C MET A 80 -4.98 13.75 -1.78
N ILE A 81 -4.01 12.88 -2.07
CA ILE A 81 -2.60 13.12 -1.72
C ILE A 81 -2.03 14.31 -2.50
N ARG A 82 -2.30 14.42 -3.81
CA ARG A 82 -1.90 15.60 -4.59
C ARG A 82 -2.50 16.89 -4.05
N TRP A 83 -3.72 16.84 -3.52
CA TRP A 83 -4.32 18.00 -2.85
C TRP A 83 -3.60 18.31 -1.53
N ALA A 84 -3.26 17.28 -0.74
CA ALA A 84 -2.56 17.42 0.53
C ALA A 84 -1.14 17.99 0.34
N GLU A 85 -0.38 17.53 -0.67
CA GLU A 85 0.95 18.03 -1.04
C GLU A 85 0.95 19.54 -1.37
N LYS A 86 -0.11 20.02 -2.04
CA LYS A 86 -0.30 21.45 -2.33
C LYS A 86 -0.61 22.29 -1.09
N ASN A 87 -0.95 21.67 0.02
CA ASN A 87 -1.31 22.31 1.29
C ASN A 87 -0.28 21.98 2.39
N THR A 88 1.01 21.95 2.05
CA THR A 88 2.13 21.72 2.98
C THR A 88 2.63 23.03 3.63
N GLY A 89 3.50 22.92 4.64
CA GLY A 89 4.02 24.08 5.38
C GLY A 89 3.02 24.61 6.42
N LYS A 90 2.64 25.89 6.38
CA LYS A 90 1.68 26.49 7.36
C LYS A 90 0.27 25.87 7.31
N LEU A 91 -0.03 25.12 6.26
CA LEU A 91 -1.31 24.44 6.05
C LEU A 91 -1.24 22.92 6.30
N SER A 92 -0.09 22.40 6.79
CA SER A 92 0.11 20.98 7.13
C SER A 92 -1.03 20.44 7.98
N THR A 93 -1.41 21.16 9.04
CA THR A 93 -2.51 20.78 9.94
C THR A 93 -3.85 20.64 9.19
N ARG A 94 -4.11 21.47 8.17
CA ARG A 94 -5.35 21.42 7.37
C ARG A 94 -5.43 20.15 6.53
N ALA A 95 -4.29 19.69 6.02
CA ALA A 95 -4.21 18.44 5.29
C ALA A 95 -4.25 17.24 6.25
N THR A 96 -3.52 17.30 7.37
CA THR A 96 -3.49 16.21 8.38
C THR A 96 -4.87 15.91 8.97
N ILE A 97 -5.66 16.93 9.33
CA ILE A 97 -7.04 16.72 9.86
C ILE A 97 -7.97 16.00 8.86
N ARG A 98 -7.61 15.93 7.57
CA ARG A 98 -8.36 15.24 6.52
C ARG A 98 -7.79 13.87 6.22
N ILE A 99 -6.47 13.72 6.18
CA ILE A 99 -5.81 12.44 5.89
C ILE A 99 -5.98 11.44 7.04
N VAL A 100 -5.93 11.88 8.30
CA VAL A 100 -6.08 10.99 9.46
C VAL A 100 -7.43 10.23 9.46
N PRO A 101 -8.59 10.90 9.28
CA PRO A 101 -9.87 10.20 9.13
C PRO A 101 -9.92 9.20 7.98
N ILE A 102 -9.21 9.44 6.88
CA ILE A 102 -9.16 8.52 5.74
C ILE A 102 -8.53 7.19 6.16
N ILE A 103 -7.36 7.26 6.80
CA ILE A 103 -6.66 6.07 7.29
C ILE A 103 -7.54 5.34 8.29
N GLN A 104 -8.14 6.05 9.23
CA GLN A 104 -9.01 5.46 10.25
C GLN A 104 -10.18 4.69 9.61
N MET A 105 -10.89 5.29 8.67
CA MET A 105 -12.02 4.64 8.01
C MET A 105 -11.59 3.47 7.12
N LYS A 106 -10.45 3.61 6.43
CA LYS A 106 -9.88 2.52 5.63
C LYS A 106 -9.46 1.33 6.48
N LEU A 107 -8.75 1.53 7.59
CA LEU A 107 -8.28 0.45 8.47
C LEU A 107 -9.42 -0.50 8.90
N SER A 108 -10.59 0.07 9.17
CA SER A 108 -11.78 -0.69 9.58
C SER A 108 -12.31 -1.67 8.51
N LYS A 109 -12.03 -1.44 7.22
CA LYS A 109 -12.57 -2.24 6.11
C LYS A 109 -11.52 -2.97 5.27
N ILE A 110 -10.28 -2.46 5.20
CA ILE A 110 -9.23 -3.06 4.39
C ILE A 110 -8.72 -4.37 5.01
N THR A 111 -8.29 -5.28 4.14
CA THR A 111 -7.65 -6.55 4.51
C THR A 111 -6.13 -6.43 4.57
N SER A 112 -5.55 -5.55 3.75
CA SER A 112 -4.11 -5.29 3.70
C SER A 112 -3.79 -3.85 4.07
N ILE A 113 -2.72 -3.66 4.85
CA ILE A 113 -2.20 -2.32 5.19
C ILE A 113 -1.67 -1.58 3.96
N ASN A 114 -1.45 -2.28 2.84
CA ASN A 114 -0.96 -1.68 1.60
C ASN A 114 -1.92 -0.63 1.01
N GLU A 115 -3.22 -0.75 1.28
CA GLU A 115 -4.26 0.18 0.80
C GLU A 115 -4.26 1.57 1.48
N VAL A 116 -3.49 1.73 2.57
CA VAL A 116 -3.30 3.02 3.27
C VAL A 116 -1.85 3.52 3.22
N LEU A 117 -0.98 2.84 2.44
CA LEU A 117 0.44 3.20 2.35
C LEU A 117 0.65 4.61 1.82
N LEU A 118 -0.17 5.05 0.87
CA LEU A 118 -0.03 6.36 0.23
C LEU A 118 -0.23 7.49 1.26
N GLU A 119 -1.26 7.35 2.10
CA GLU A 119 -1.60 8.26 3.18
C GLU A 119 -0.59 8.23 4.32
N LEU A 120 -0.16 7.01 4.72
CA LEU A 120 0.85 6.84 5.76
C LEU A 120 2.19 7.45 5.36
N ARG A 121 2.61 7.31 4.10
CA ARG A 121 3.82 7.95 3.56
C ARG A 121 3.70 9.47 3.55
N TRP A 122 2.53 10.00 3.20
CA TRP A 122 2.32 11.44 3.24
C TRP A 122 2.40 11.98 4.68
N LEU A 123 1.78 11.29 5.63
CA LEU A 123 1.80 11.67 7.05
C LEU A 123 3.20 11.59 7.66
N SER A 124 4.00 10.57 7.33
CA SER A 124 5.37 10.47 7.85
C SER A 124 6.24 11.65 7.45
N ASN A 125 6.03 12.18 6.24
CA ASN A 125 6.85 13.24 5.66
C ASN A 125 6.39 14.64 6.06
N ASN A 126 5.11 14.80 6.45
CA ASN A 126 4.49 16.11 6.67
C ASN A 126 3.90 16.28 8.08
N GLY A 127 3.99 15.24 8.92
CA GLY A 127 3.56 15.27 10.31
C GLY A 127 4.43 16.22 11.14
N ASP A 128 3.78 17.21 11.76
CA ASP A 128 4.39 18.13 12.70
C ASP A 128 3.80 17.97 14.10
N ASP A 129 4.47 18.53 15.11
CA ASP A 129 4.02 18.46 16.50
C ASP A 129 2.65 19.15 16.70
N ARG A 130 2.28 20.09 15.81
CA ARG A 130 0.97 20.76 15.79
C ARG A 130 -0.17 19.81 15.41
N SER A 131 0.15 18.76 14.68
CA SER A 131 -0.79 17.71 14.26
C SER A 131 -0.78 16.49 15.20
N ALA A 132 0.01 16.50 16.27
CA ALA A 132 0.10 15.43 17.27
C ALA A 132 -1.27 15.01 17.84
N SER A 133 -2.16 15.99 18.07
CA SER A 133 -3.51 15.71 18.55
C SER A 133 -4.36 14.90 17.57
N GLU A 134 -4.15 15.05 16.26
CA GLU A 134 -4.84 14.26 15.24
C GLU A 134 -4.25 12.86 15.14
N PHE A 135 -2.92 12.73 15.24
CA PHE A 135 -2.26 11.41 15.33
C PHE A 135 -2.77 10.60 16.53
N MET A 136 -2.96 11.23 17.69
CA MET A 136 -3.55 10.55 18.85
C MET A 136 -5.02 10.15 18.62
N LYS A 137 -5.80 10.92 17.85
CA LYS A 137 -7.18 10.55 17.50
C LYS A 137 -7.23 9.31 16.62
N LEU A 138 -6.25 9.13 15.72
CA LEU A 138 -6.12 7.90 14.94
C LEU A 138 -6.12 6.68 15.85
N ARG A 139 -5.32 6.70 16.93
CA ARG A 139 -5.30 5.62 17.91
C ARG A 139 -6.63 5.50 18.67
N LYS A 140 -7.07 6.59 19.29
CA LYS A 140 -8.25 6.59 20.19
C LYS A 140 -9.53 6.12 19.51
N ASN A 141 -9.65 6.32 18.20
CA ASN A 141 -10.84 5.97 17.45
C ASN A 141 -10.68 4.71 16.57
N SER A 142 -9.58 3.96 16.73
CA SER A 142 -9.34 2.70 16.04
C SER A 142 -9.52 1.52 16.99
N THR A 143 -9.97 0.38 16.47
CA THR A 143 -10.08 -0.85 17.28
C THR A 143 -8.73 -1.56 17.40
N LEU A 144 -8.56 -2.46 18.37
CA LEU A 144 -7.32 -3.22 18.54
C LEU A 144 -6.90 -3.99 17.26
N PRO A 145 -7.80 -4.67 16.52
CA PRO A 145 -7.47 -5.27 15.22
C PRO A 145 -6.96 -4.25 14.19
N ASP A 146 -7.53 -3.06 14.14
CA ASP A 146 -7.12 -2.00 13.20
C ASP A 146 -5.72 -1.49 13.53
N LEU A 147 -5.41 -1.33 14.82
CA LEU A 147 -4.08 -0.97 15.31
C LEU A 147 -3.06 -2.07 15.04
N GLN A 148 -3.46 -3.34 15.15
CA GLN A 148 -2.59 -4.46 14.79
C GLN A 148 -2.26 -4.46 13.29
N LYS A 149 -3.23 -4.16 12.41
CA LYS A 149 -2.95 -3.98 10.97
C LYS A 149 -1.95 -2.85 10.74
N LEU A 150 -2.15 -1.70 11.40
CA LEU A 150 -1.25 -0.55 11.31
C LEU A 150 0.18 -0.90 11.73
N LEU A 151 0.34 -1.65 12.82
CA LEU A 151 1.62 -2.10 13.37
C LEU A 151 2.20 -3.36 12.67
N SER A 152 1.46 -4.01 11.78
CA SER A 152 1.95 -5.19 11.03
C SER A 152 2.82 -4.83 9.83
N LEU A 153 2.91 -3.54 9.51
CA LEU A 153 3.59 -3.00 8.33
C LEU A 153 5.10 -3.21 8.40
N ASP A 154 5.66 -3.86 7.36
CA ASP A 154 7.10 -4.08 7.25
C ASP A 154 7.81 -2.79 6.82
N MET A 155 8.63 -2.24 7.72
CA MET A 155 9.31 -0.96 7.48
C MET A 155 10.56 -1.10 6.60
N ASN A 156 10.98 -2.32 6.24
CA ASN A 156 12.13 -2.52 5.36
C ASN A 156 11.81 -2.21 3.89
N GLU A 157 10.53 -2.24 3.49
CA GLU A 157 10.07 -1.92 2.14
C GLU A 157 9.71 -0.43 1.96
N TRP A 158 9.92 0.40 2.99
CA TRP A 158 9.58 1.83 2.92
C TRP A 158 10.72 2.68 2.36
N PRO A 159 10.45 3.53 1.35
CA PRO A 159 11.45 4.40 0.74
C PRO A 159 11.84 5.60 1.62
N ASN A 160 11.04 5.93 2.65
CA ASN A 160 11.32 7.00 3.60
C ASN A 160 12.17 6.45 4.75
N GLY A 161 13.13 7.24 5.25
CA GLY A 161 14.02 6.82 6.33
C GLY A 161 13.24 6.36 7.57
N LYS A 162 13.64 5.21 8.14
CA LYS A 162 13.01 4.55 9.30
C LYS A 162 12.71 5.50 10.47
N GLU A 163 13.55 6.52 10.66
CA GLU A 163 13.45 7.51 11.72
C GLU A 163 12.17 8.38 11.68
N GLN A 164 11.72 8.80 10.50
CA GLN A 164 10.50 9.61 10.36
C GLN A 164 9.24 8.79 10.70
N ILE A 165 9.28 7.50 10.34
CA ILE A 165 8.21 6.55 10.65
C ILE A 165 8.16 6.33 12.15
N PHE A 166 9.30 6.05 12.79
CA PHE A 166 9.37 5.89 14.24
C PHE A 166 8.90 7.15 14.97
N LYS A 167 9.22 8.35 14.47
CA LYS A 167 8.72 9.61 15.05
C LYS A 167 7.19 9.68 15.00
N MET A 168 6.58 9.38 13.85
CA MET A 168 5.12 9.38 13.69
C MET A 168 4.45 8.35 14.63
N TYR A 169 4.93 7.11 14.64
CA TYR A 169 4.39 6.06 15.51
C TYR A 169 4.61 6.36 17.00
N SER A 170 5.75 6.96 17.37
CA SER A 170 5.98 7.41 18.75
C SER A 170 4.95 8.46 19.17
N ILE A 171 4.57 9.39 18.29
CA ILE A 171 3.51 10.36 18.59
C ILE A 171 2.14 9.67 18.75
N ILE A 172 1.85 8.64 17.94
CA ILE A 172 0.58 7.90 18.00
C ILE A 172 0.46 7.06 19.29
N PHE A 173 1.56 6.46 19.75
CA PHE A 173 1.55 5.44 20.81
C PHE A 173 2.15 5.89 22.16
N SER A 174 2.88 7.01 22.22
CA SER A 174 3.62 7.44 23.44
C SER A 174 2.77 7.66 24.71
N ASP A 175 1.51 8.11 24.58
CA ASP A 175 0.60 8.30 25.71
C ASP A 175 -0.35 7.10 25.95
N CYS A 176 -0.13 5.97 25.27
CA CYS A 176 -0.98 4.80 25.40
C CYS A 176 -0.77 4.14 26.76
N LYS A 177 -1.85 3.94 27.54
CA LYS A 177 -1.82 3.24 28.84
C LYS A 177 -2.40 1.82 28.77
N GLU A 178 -2.93 1.41 27.62
CA GLU A 178 -3.52 0.08 27.43
C GLU A 178 -2.43 -0.97 27.21
N GLN A 179 -2.37 -1.97 28.09
CA GLN A 179 -1.35 -3.03 28.04
C GLN A 179 -1.32 -3.80 26.72
N SER A 180 -2.48 -4.08 26.11
CA SER A 180 -2.57 -4.80 24.83
C SER A 180 -1.97 -4.00 23.67
N THR A 181 -2.26 -2.70 23.63
CA THR A 181 -1.78 -1.78 22.59
C THR A 181 -0.30 -1.44 22.80
N GLN A 182 0.16 -1.31 24.05
CA GLN A 182 1.58 -1.18 24.39
C GLN A 182 2.37 -2.42 23.97
N LYS A 183 1.88 -3.63 24.26
CA LYS A 183 2.54 -4.88 23.86
C LYS A 183 2.71 -4.97 22.34
N LEU A 184 1.67 -4.65 21.57
CA LEU A 184 1.73 -4.58 20.11
C LEU A 184 2.76 -3.57 19.61
N TYR A 185 2.84 -2.40 20.25
CA TYR A 185 3.82 -1.38 19.90
C TYR A 185 5.26 -1.82 20.23
N SER A 186 5.48 -2.46 21.38
CA SER A 186 6.77 -3.02 21.76
C SER A 186 7.22 -4.14 20.79
N GLU A 187 6.31 -5.02 20.37
CA GLU A 187 6.57 -6.05 19.35
C GLU A 187 6.93 -5.42 18.00
N PHE A 188 6.25 -4.33 17.61
CA PHE A 188 6.58 -3.56 16.43
C PHE A 188 7.97 -2.90 16.51
N LEU A 189 8.33 -2.31 17.65
CA LEU A 189 9.66 -1.74 17.90
C LEU A 189 10.76 -2.80 17.82
N ALA A 190 10.51 -3.98 18.40
CA ALA A 190 11.44 -5.11 18.40
C ALA A 190 11.64 -5.66 16.98
N ARG A 191 10.56 -5.84 16.22
CA ARG A 191 10.61 -6.33 14.82
C ARG A 191 11.38 -5.38 13.90
N ASN A 192 11.32 -4.08 14.16
CA ASN A 192 11.94 -3.05 13.30
C ASN A 192 13.26 -2.48 13.85
N GLY A 193 13.80 -3.06 14.93
CA GLY A 193 15.16 -2.80 15.42
C GLY A 193 15.36 -1.49 16.21
N ASN A 194 14.30 -0.86 16.75
CA ASN A 194 14.43 0.37 17.55
C ASN A 194 14.55 0.05 19.05
N ASN A 195 15.71 -0.49 19.44
CA ASN A 195 16.00 -0.91 20.81
C ASN A 195 16.18 0.25 21.81
N GLN A 196 16.27 1.49 21.36
CA GLN A 196 16.42 2.67 22.23
C GLN A 196 15.10 3.09 22.90
N SER A 197 13.96 2.89 22.24
CA SER A 197 12.64 3.30 22.75
C SER A 197 12.04 2.25 23.71
N LEU A 198 12.32 0.96 23.47
CA LEU A 198 11.94 -0.16 24.34
C LEU A 198 12.53 -0.04 25.76
N LYS A 199 13.76 0.47 25.89
CA LYS A 199 14.39 0.68 27.21
C LYS A 199 13.72 1.78 28.05
N LYS A 200 13.06 2.77 27.45
CA LYS A 200 12.32 3.81 28.19
C LYS A 200 10.96 3.31 28.68
N GLU A 201 10.27 2.45 27.93
CA GLU A 201 8.97 1.89 28.32
C GLU A 201 9.10 0.81 29.40
N GLN A 202 10.13 -0.04 29.36
CA GLN A 202 10.41 -1.01 30.43
C GLN A 202 10.75 -0.32 31.76
N ASN A 203 11.54 0.75 31.73
CA ASN A 203 11.88 1.49 32.95
C ASN A 203 10.67 2.21 33.57
N ALA A 204 9.66 2.59 32.78
CA ALA A 204 8.44 3.21 33.29
C ALA A 204 7.43 2.19 33.87
N ALA A 205 7.47 0.93 33.43
CA ALA A 205 6.65 -0.15 33.98
C ALA A 205 7.25 -0.73 35.28
N ASP A 206 8.59 -0.84 35.36
CA ASP A 206 9.31 -1.34 36.55
C ASP A 206 9.26 -0.38 37.75
N GLU A 207 9.09 0.93 37.54
CA GLU A 207 8.94 1.90 38.63
C GLU A 207 7.59 1.77 39.37
N THR A 208 6.61 1.05 38.80
CA THR A 208 5.33 0.77 39.47
C THR A 208 5.31 -0.47 40.36
N GLU A 209 6.34 -1.33 40.34
CA GLU A 209 6.40 -2.56 41.16
C GLU A 209 7.45 -2.53 42.29
N LYS A 210 8.32 -1.52 42.38
CA LYS A 210 9.38 -1.44 43.42
C LYS A 210 9.11 -0.46 44.55
N THR A 211 7.90 -0.48 45.11
CA THR A 211 7.61 0.15 46.41
C THR A 211 7.14 -0.85 47.45
N GLU A 212 7.82 -1.99 47.59
CA GLU A 212 7.75 -2.76 48.83
C GLU A 212 8.95 -3.71 48.96
N GLN A 213 9.77 -3.43 49.99
CA GLN A 213 10.73 -4.30 50.70
C GLN A 213 12.14 -3.72 50.82
N ASN A 214 12.35 -3.04 51.95
CA ASN A 214 13.64 -2.78 52.58
C ASN A 214 14.16 -4.04 53.30
N GLY A 215 15.49 -4.21 53.37
CA GLY A 215 16.17 -4.86 54.50
C GLY A 215 17.44 -5.66 54.15
N GLU A 216 18.61 -5.12 54.54
CA GLU A 216 19.83 -5.78 55.10
C GLU A 216 20.48 -6.98 54.36
N GLU A 217 21.80 -7.24 54.35
CA GLU A 217 23.07 -6.57 54.65
C GLU A 217 24.20 -7.55 54.16
N ASN A 218 25.31 -7.01 53.67
CA ASN A 218 26.70 -7.52 53.70
C ASN A 218 27.25 -8.75 52.91
N LEU A 219 28.35 -8.43 52.21
CA LEU A 219 29.65 -9.16 52.06
C LEU A 219 29.75 -10.48 51.27
N LEU A 220 30.37 -10.40 50.07
CA LEU A 220 31.63 -11.07 49.62
C LEU A 220 31.62 -11.35 48.10
N LEU A 221 32.67 -10.88 47.42
CA LEU A 221 33.13 -11.40 46.11
C LEU A 221 33.85 -12.76 46.34
N PRO A 222 33.88 -13.72 45.38
CA PRO A 222 34.63 -13.53 44.12
C PRO A 222 34.14 -14.26 42.83
N GLN A 223 34.58 -13.68 41.70
CA GLN A 223 34.98 -14.28 40.40
C GLN A 223 34.24 -15.49 39.81
N SER A 224 33.70 -15.33 38.59
CA SER A 224 34.04 -16.15 37.41
C SER A 224 33.42 -15.59 36.13
N ALA A 225 34.05 -15.94 35.00
CA ALA A 225 33.91 -15.37 33.67
C ALA A 225 32.69 -15.85 32.85
N VAL A 226 32.50 -15.17 31.70
CA VAL A 226 31.71 -15.52 30.49
C VAL A 226 30.19 -15.68 30.71
N ASP A 227 29.26 -15.14 29.92
CA ASP A 227 29.23 -14.85 28.49
C ASP A 227 28.21 -13.74 28.15
N SER A 228 28.59 -12.90 27.20
CA SER A 228 27.82 -12.45 26.03
C SER A 228 26.45 -11.73 26.15
N GLU A 229 26.44 -10.58 25.45
CA GLU A 229 25.33 -9.88 24.80
C GLU A 229 24.38 -8.98 25.61
N SER A 230 24.70 -7.68 25.64
CA SER A 230 23.75 -6.60 25.30
C SER A 230 24.48 -5.25 25.23
N GLY A 231 25.06 -4.94 24.07
CA GLY A 231 25.78 -3.69 23.83
C GLY A 231 24.94 -2.69 23.06
N ALA A 232 23.94 -2.08 23.71
CA ALA A 232 23.18 -0.97 23.13
C ALA A 232 23.82 0.38 23.45
N LEU A 233 24.30 1.09 22.42
CA LEU A 233 24.54 2.55 22.44
C LEU A 233 24.26 3.07 21.00
N SER A 234 23.10 3.65 20.72
CA SER A 234 22.82 5.08 20.91
C SER A 234 23.97 5.97 20.42
N SER A 235 23.96 6.34 19.14
CA SER A 235 24.72 7.50 18.65
C SER A 235 23.77 8.48 17.95
N GLU A 236 23.63 9.63 18.59
CA GLU A 236 22.93 10.82 18.16
C GLU A 236 23.62 11.39 16.91
N LYS A 237 22.91 11.44 15.78
CA LYS A 237 23.45 11.99 14.53
C LYS A 237 23.08 13.46 14.41
N THR A 238 23.97 14.32 14.91
CA THR A 238 24.02 15.72 14.49
C THR A 238 24.46 15.76 13.03
N MET A 239 23.59 16.22 12.13
CA MET A 239 23.99 16.54 10.75
C MET A 239 24.85 17.81 10.76
N CYS A 240 26.17 17.65 10.61
CA CYS A 240 27.01 18.70 10.05
C CYS A 240 26.62 18.90 8.57
N LYS A 241 26.42 20.16 8.19
CA LYS A 241 26.32 20.58 6.79
C LYS A 241 27.66 20.29 6.09
N GLU A 242 27.59 19.75 4.88
CA GLU A 242 28.71 19.68 3.95
C GLU A 242 29.07 21.09 3.47
N SER A 243 29.89 21.79 4.25
CA SER A 243 30.69 22.94 3.81
C SER A 243 31.56 23.37 4.99
N GLU A 244 32.73 22.73 5.18
CA GLU A 244 33.89 23.19 6.00
C GLU A 244 34.78 21.98 6.39
N CYS A 245 35.29 21.23 5.40
CA CYS A 245 36.30 20.19 5.66
C CYS A 245 37.71 20.54 5.15
N GLU A 246 37.92 21.71 4.53
CA GLU A 246 39.25 22.08 4.03
C GLU A 246 40.05 23.01 4.94
N ASN A 247 39.49 23.55 6.04
CA ASN A 247 40.19 24.58 6.84
C ASN A 247 40.59 24.19 8.27
N LYS A 248 40.39 22.95 8.73
CA LYS A 248 40.64 22.58 10.15
C LYS A 248 41.95 21.85 10.44
N GLN A 249 42.73 21.50 9.41
CA GLN A 249 44.08 20.95 9.62
C GLN A 249 45.13 22.05 9.85
N ASP A 250 44.96 23.22 9.22
CA ASP A 250 45.91 24.33 9.34
C ASP A 250 45.75 25.14 10.64
N GLU A 251 44.55 25.22 11.21
CA GLU A 251 44.30 25.94 12.48
C GLU A 251 44.90 25.22 13.71
N VAL A 252 44.92 23.89 13.73
CA VAL A 252 45.47 23.11 14.85
C VAL A 252 47.01 23.10 14.84
N ALA A 253 47.62 23.13 13.65
CA ALA A 253 49.07 23.24 13.51
C ALA A 253 49.58 24.66 13.83
N ALA A 254 48.84 25.71 13.44
CA ALA A 254 49.20 27.10 13.71
C ALA A 254 49.10 27.45 15.21
N THR A 255 48.05 27.00 15.90
CA THR A 255 47.86 27.24 17.34
C THR A 255 48.89 26.51 18.23
N ALA A 256 49.31 25.29 17.85
CA ALA A 256 50.36 24.56 18.57
C ALA A 256 51.76 25.22 18.43
N ALA A 257 52.03 25.89 17.30
CA ALA A 257 53.28 26.61 17.06
C ALA A 257 53.35 27.97 17.78
N GLU A 258 52.22 28.67 17.94
CA GLU A 258 52.15 29.94 18.67
C GLU A 258 52.25 29.76 20.20
N GLU A 259 51.66 28.71 20.77
CA GLU A 259 51.73 28.44 22.22
C GLU A 259 53.14 28.00 22.67
N ASN A 260 53.84 27.18 21.87
CA ASN A 260 55.23 26.81 22.15
C ASN A 260 56.20 28.02 22.11
N ASN A 261 55.94 28.98 21.21
CA ASN A 261 56.72 30.22 21.14
C ASN A 261 56.43 31.18 22.30
N ALA A 262 55.20 31.20 22.83
CA ALA A 262 54.83 32.04 23.97
C ALA A 262 55.53 31.62 25.28
N HIS A 263 55.70 30.32 25.51
CA HIS A 263 56.37 29.80 26.71
C HIS A 263 57.90 29.92 26.63
N GLN A 264 58.51 29.82 25.44
CA GLN A 264 59.92 30.14 25.24
C GLN A 264 60.24 31.62 25.53
N ARG A 265 59.31 32.54 25.25
CA ARG A 265 59.50 33.98 25.53
C ARG A 265 59.39 34.34 27.02
N GLN A 266 58.76 33.50 27.85
CA GLN A 266 58.70 33.71 29.31
C GLN A 266 59.95 33.22 30.04
N ALA A 267 60.65 32.21 29.51
CA ALA A 267 61.90 31.71 30.11
C ALA A 267 63.03 32.77 30.16
N GLY A 268 63.00 33.76 29.26
CA GLY A 268 63.99 34.85 29.20
C GLY A 268 63.81 35.97 30.24
N LYS A 269 62.79 35.92 31.11
CA LYS A 269 62.50 36.96 32.12
C LYS A 269 62.59 36.50 33.58
N LEU A 270 62.97 35.25 33.84
CA LEU A 270 63.04 34.68 35.19
C LEU A 270 64.50 34.76 35.69
N SER A 271 64.79 35.72 36.56
CA SER A 271 66.14 35.95 37.12
C SER A 271 66.52 35.02 38.29
N ASP A 272 65.66 34.06 38.63
CA ASP A 272 65.81 33.11 39.72
C ASP A 272 65.63 31.67 39.20
N GLY A 273 66.59 30.80 39.50
CA GLY A 273 66.57 29.40 39.07
C GLY A 273 65.39 28.60 39.63
N VAL A 274 64.86 29.01 40.78
CA VAL A 274 63.64 28.41 41.37
C VAL A 274 62.42 28.71 40.50
N ALA A 275 62.26 29.95 40.05
CA ALA A 275 61.12 30.35 39.22
C ALA A 275 61.15 29.69 37.83
N LEU A 276 62.34 29.46 37.26
CA LEU A 276 62.49 28.69 36.02
C LEU A 276 62.11 27.21 36.22
N ALA A 277 62.50 26.59 37.34
CA ALA A 277 62.14 25.22 37.65
C ALA A 277 60.62 25.05 37.87
N GLU A 278 59.98 25.99 38.53
CA GLU A 278 58.52 26.03 38.72
C GLU A 278 57.77 26.20 37.38
N ALA A 279 58.26 27.09 36.50
CA ALA A 279 57.67 27.29 35.17
C ALA A 279 57.81 26.04 34.28
N LEU A 280 58.97 25.36 34.31
CA LEU A 280 59.18 24.11 33.57
C LEU A 280 58.28 22.98 34.13
N LEU A 281 58.13 22.88 35.44
CA LEU A 281 57.19 21.92 36.04
C LEU A 281 55.76 22.20 35.58
N ALA A 282 55.29 23.45 35.66
CA ALA A 282 53.95 23.83 35.20
C ALA A 282 53.73 23.47 33.72
N TRP A 283 54.71 23.76 32.85
CA TRP A 283 54.66 23.39 31.45
C TRP A 283 54.59 21.86 31.25
N THR A 284 55.38 21.07 31.97
CA THR A 284 55.33 19.60 31.85
C THR A 284 53.99 19.03 32.31
N TYR A 285 53.36 19.59 33.35
CA TYR A 285 52.00 19.22 33.77
C TYR A 285 50.96 19.54 32.68
N GLU A 286 51.09 20.69 32.02
CA GLU A 286 50.20 21.09 30.94
C GLU A 286 50.36 20.19 29.70
N GLN A 287 51.59 19.87 29.30
CA GLN A 287 51.86 18.91 28.21
C GLN A 287 51.31 17.52 28.53
N LYS A 288 51.49 17.03 29.76
CA LYS A 288 50.93 15.74 30.20
C LYS A 288 49.40 15.73 30.11
N LYS A 289 48.74 16.82 30.51
CA LYS A 289 47.28 16.97 30.42
C LYS A 289 46.80 16.98 28.97
N LYS A 290 47.50 17.69 28.07
CA LYS A 290 47.21 17.67 26.62
C LYS A 290 47.36 16.26 26.03
N MET A 291 48.47 15.58 26.32
CA MET A 291 48.69 14.21 25.85
C MET A 291 47.63 13.24 26.36
N GLN A 292 47.20 13.37 27.62
CA GLN A 292 46.14 12.53 28.17
C GLN A 292 44.80 12.77 27.48
N SER A 293 44.43 14.03 27.25
CA SER A 293 43.21 14.38 26.51
C SER A 293 43.23 13.86 25.07
N GLN A 294 44.38 13.93 24.39
CA GLN A 294 44.54 13.36 23.05
C GLN A 294 44.44 11.83 23.06
N ALA A 295 45.02 11.15 24.05
CA ALA A 295 44.92 9.70 24.20
C ALA A 295 43.47 9.25 24.41
N GLU A 296 42.71 9.99 25.23
CA GLU A 296 41.27 9.74 25.43
C GLU A 296 40.47 9.93 24.13
N GLN A 297 40.75 10.99 23.36
CA GLN A 297 40.11 11.20 22.05
C GLN A 297 40.44 10.09 21.04
N ILE A 298 41.69 9.61 21.00
CA ILE A 298 42.10 8.51 20.13
C ILE A 298 41.37 7.22 20.52
N ALA A 299 41.23 6.94 21.82
CA ALA A 299 40.52 5.76 22.30
C ALA A 299 39.04 5.80 21.89
N GLU A 300 38.38 6.94 22.06
CA GLU A 300 36.98 7.16 21.68
C GLU A 300 36.78 7.00 20.16
N LEU A 301 37.62 7.65 19.35
CA LEU A 301 37.55 7.52 17.89
C LEU A 301 37.82 6.10 17.41
N THR A 302 38.74 5.38 18.05
CA THR A 302 39.03 3.98 17.73
C THR A 302 37.83 3.08 18.04
N TYR A 303 37.16 3.33 19.16
CA TYR A 303 35.94 2.61 19.53
C TYR A 303 34.80 2.84 18.51
N GLU A 304 34.54 4.09 18.16
CA GLU A 304 33.51 4.46 17.18
C GLU A 304 33.83 3.91 15.77
N LEU A 305 35.11 3.88 15.37
CA LEU A 305 35.53 3.31 14.09
C LEU A 305 35.27 1.79 14.06
N LYS A 306 35.61 1.08 15.14
CA LYS A 306 35.35 -0.36 15.25
C LYS A 306 33.84 -0.66 15.22
N LYS A 307 33.03 0.16 15.89
CA LYS A 307 31.57 0.06 15.84
C LYS A 307 31.04 0.22 14.42
N LYS A 308 31.48 1.25 13.69
CA LYS A 308 31.09 1.46 12.28
C LYS A 308 31.54 0.32 11.36
N GLN A 309 32.73 -0.24 11.59
CA GLN A 309 33.24 -1.39 10.85
C GLN A 309 32.30 -2.60 10.94
N THR A 310 31.82 -2.94 12.15
CA THR A 310 30.89 -4.07 12.32
C THR A 310 29.55 -3.86 11.61
N VAL A 311 29.06 -2.62 11.56
CA VAL A 311 27.83 -2.28 10.83
C VAL A 311 28.02 -2.47 9.32
N LEU A 312 29.18 -2.06 8.79
CA LEU A 312 29.50 -2.25 7.36
C LEU A 312 29.57 -3.73 6.99
N GLU A 313 30.18 -4.57 7.83
CA GLU A 313 30.27 -6.01 7.62
C GLU A 313 28.87 -6.65 7.61
N TYR A 314 27.99 -6.27 8.54
CA TYR A 314 26.61 -6.73 8.59
C TYR A 314 25.80 -6.29 7.36
N GLN A 315 25.97 -5.05 6.91
CA GLN A 315 25.31 -4.55 5.69
C GLN A 315 25.82 -5.27 4.43
N ALA A 316 27.12 -5.55 4.35
CA ALA A 316 27.69 -6.31 3.23
C ALA A 316 27.11 -7.74 3.16
N ALA A 317 26.91 -8.41 4.30
CA ALA A 317 26.28 -9.72 4.35
C ALA A 317 24.81 -9.68 3.86
N GLN A 318 24.02 -8.69 4.29
CA GLN A 318 22.65 -8.53 3.81
C GLN A 318 22.57 -8.26 2.30
N ILE A 319 23.49 -7.45 1.76
CA ILE A 319 23.55 -7.19 0.32
C ILE A 319 23.83 -8.47 -0.46
N ALA A 320 24.72 -9.34 0.04
CA ALA A 320 25.01 -10.62 -0.60
C ALA A 320 23.78 -11.54 -0.62
N GLU A 321 23.04 -11.64 0.49
CA GLU A 321 21.81 -12.44 0.58
C GLU A 321 20.72 -11.92 -0.37
N LEU A 322 20.50 -10.59 -0.39
CA LEU A 322 19.53 -9.96 -1.29
C LEU A 322 19.88 -10.19 -2.77
N LYS A 323 21.18 -10.17 -3.11
CA LYS A 323 21.65 -10.45 -4.45
C LYS A 323 21.33 -11.89 -4.87
N GLU A 324 21.61 -12.87 -4.01
CA GLU A 324 21.29 -14.27 -4.26
C GLU A 324 19.78 -14.48 -4.44
N ARG A 325 18.95 -13.86 -3.59
CA ARG A 325 17.49 -13.92 -3.70
C ARG A 325 16.99 -13.31 -5.01
N THR A 326 17.59 -12.21 -5.44
CA THR A 326 17.24 -11.54 -6.70
C THR A 326 17.56 -12.42 -7.90
N GLU A 327 18.71 -13.09 -7.90
CA GLU A 327 19.09 -14.03 -8.96
C GLU A 327 18.12 -15.22 -9.05
N LYS A 328 17.70 -15.78 -7.90
CA LYS A 328 16.67 -16.85 -7.86
C LYS A 328 15.32 -16.38 -8.42
N LEU A 329 14.87 -15.18 -8.06
CA LEU A 329 13.62 -14.61 -8.57
C LEU A 329 13.66 -14.37 -10.07
N LEU A 330 14.81 -13.93 -10.60
CA LEU A 330 14.99 -13.68 -12.02
C LEU A 330 14.92 -14.99 -12.82
N ALA A 331 15.49 -16.08 -12.31
CA ALA A 331 15.35 -17.41 -12.91
C ALA A 331 13.89 -17.89 -12.93
N ILE A 332 13.14 -17.68 -11.83
CA ILE A 332 11.71 -18.03 -11.77
C ILE A 332 10.91 -17.22 -12.79
N LYS A 333 11.17 -15.91 -12.92
CA LYS A 333 10.51 -15.03 -13.90
C LYS A 333 10.70 -15.55 -15.33
N ILE A 334 11.94 -15.89 -15.70
CA ILE A 334 12.24 -16.44 -17.04
C ILE A 334 11.45 -17.74 -17.29
N ASN A 335 11.39 -18.64 -16.31
CA ASN A 335 10.62 -19.88 -16.44
C ASN A 335 9.12 -19.64 -16.61
N LEU A 336 8.54 -18.72 -15.82
CA LEU A 336 7.12 -18.39 -15.93
C LEU A 336 6.79 -17.71 -17.26
N GLU A 337 7.65 -16.83 -17.76
CA GLU A 337 7.48 -16.20 -19.08
C GLU A 337 7.46 -17.25 -20.20
N SER A 338 8.35 -18.25 -20.13
CA SER A 338 8.37 -19.38 -21.07
C SER A 338 7.06 -20.20 -21.03
N VAL A 339 6.57 -20.53 -19.83
CA VAL A 339 5.31 -21.29 -19.64
C VAL A 339 4.12 -20.50 -20.18
N ILE A 340 4.07 -19.18 -19.93
CA ILE A 340 3.00 -18.31 -20.46
C ILE A 340 3.00 -18.30 -21.99
N GLU A 341 4.17 -18.24 -22.62
CA GLU A 341 4.28 -18.24 -24.07
C GLU A 341 3.82 -19.57 -24.68
N THR A 342 4.19 -20.69 -24.04
CA THR A 342 3.68 -22.02 -24.45
C THR A 342 2.15 -22.06 -24.32
N ALA A 343 1.59 -21.64 -23.19
CA ALA A 343 0.15 -21.63 -22.96
C ALA A 343 -0.61 -20.74 -23.96
N LYS A 344 -0.05 -19.58 -24.35
CA LYS A 344 -0.64 -18.74 -25.40
C LYS A 344 -0.69 -19.44 -26.74
N SER A 345 0.41 -20.10 -27.14
CA SER A 345 0.46 -20.83 -28.41
C SER A 345 -0.54 -22.00 -28.44
N GLU A 346 -0.70 -22.71 -27.32
CA GLU A 346 -1.70 -23.76 -27.18
C GLU A 346 -3.13 -23.21 -27.26
N ASN A 347 -3.39 -22.05 -26.66
CA ASN A 347 -4.71 -21.44 -26.69
C ASN A 347 -5.12 -20.97 -28.10
N GLU A 348 -4.19 -20.41 -28.88
CA GLU A 348 -4.44 -20.09 -30.28
C GLU A 348 -4.71 -21.36 -31.11
N ASN A 349 -3.97 -22.45 -30.86
CA ASN A 349 -4.25 -23.74 -31.49
C ASN A 349 -5.66 -24.27 -31.13
N LEU A 350 -6.06 -24.17 -29.86
CA LEU A 350 -7.41 -24.57 -29.43
C LEU A 350 -8.51 -23.70 -30.05
N LYS A 351 -8.26 -22.40 -30.21
CA LYS A 351 -9.20 -21.48 -30.86
C LYS A 351 -9.43 -21.84 -32.33
N THR A 352 -8.36 -22.11 -33.08
CA THR A 352 -8.48 -22.55 -34.48
C THR A 352 -9.14 -23.92 -34.60
N ALA A 353 -8.88 -24.84 -33.67
CA ALA A 353 -9.56 -26.14 -33.62
C ALA A 353 -11.06 -26.00 -33.33
N LYS A 354 -11.43 -25.09 -32.42
CA LYS A 354 -12.83 -24.77 -32.11
C LYS A 354 -13.56 -24.22 -33.33
N GLU A 355 -12.99 -23.25 -34.03
CA GLU A 355 -13.60 -22.67 -35.25
C GLU A 355 -13.82 -23.73 -36.34
N LYS A 356 -12.87 -24.66 -36.51
CA LYS A 356 -13.03 -25.81 -37.43
C LYS A 356 -14.17 -26.74 -37.00
N ALA A 357 -14.29 -27.02 -35.71
CA ALA A 357 -15.36 -27.86 -35.17
C ALA A 357 -16.73 -27.19 -35.36
N GLU A 358 -16.86 -25.89 -35.09
CA GLU A 358 -18.09 -25.12 -35.31
C GLU A 358 -18.51 -25.11 -36.79
N ASN A 359 -17.56 -24.90 -37.71
CA ASN A 359 -17.82 -24.99 -39.15
C ASN A 359 -18.29 -26.39 -39.57
N THR A 360 -17.70 -27.44 -39.00
CA THR A 360 -18.10 -28.83 -39.26
C THR A 360 -19.52 -29.11 -38.76
N ILE A 361 -19.85 -28.62 -37.55
CA ILE A 361 -21.20 -28.74 -37.00
C ILE A 361 -22.23 -28.03 -37.89
N ALA A 362 -21.94 -26.81 -38.34
CA ALA A 362 -22.81 -26.07 -39.24
C ALA A 362 -23.05 -26.80 -40.57
N GLN A 363 -21.99 -27.38 -41.16
CA GLN A 363 -22.11 -28.20 -42.38
C GLN A 363 -22.97 -29.45 -42.15
N VAL A 364 -22.77 -30.17 -41.04
CA VAL A 364 -23.56 -31.36 -40.71
C VAL A 364 -25.03 -31.00 -40.50
N GLN A 365 -25.33 -29.89 -39.82
CA GLN A 365 -26.70 -29.41 -39.64
C GLN A 365 -27.37 -29.05 -40.98
N GLN A 366 -26.63 -28.41 -41.88
CA GLN A 366 -27.14 -28.10 -43.23
C GLN A 366 -27.40 -29.37 -44.05
N MET A 367 -26.48 -30.34 -44.02
CA MET A 367 -26.66 -31.62 -44.70
C MET A 367 -27.87 -32.39 -44.15
N ALA A 368 -28.04 -32.42 -42.83
CA ALA A 368 -29.20 -33.04 -42.20
C ALA A 368 -30.52 -32.36 -42.61
N GLY A 369 -30.55 -31.02 -42.64
CA GLY A 369 -31.70 -30.25 -43.11
C GLY A 369 -32.03 -30.49 -44.58
N ASN A 370 -31.01 -30.53 -45.45
CA ASN A 370 -31.19 -30.83 -46.87
C ASN A 370 -31.68 -32.27 -47.10
N SER A 371 -31.14 -33.25 -46.35
CA SER A 371 -31.58 -34.64 -46.43
C SER A 371 -33.05 -34.80 -46.02
N ALA A 372 -33.46 -34.18 -44.90
CA ALA A 372 -34.85 -34.19 -44.45
C ALA A 372 -35.79 -33.54 -45.47
N LYS A 373 -35.38 -32.42 -46.09
CA LYS A 373 -36.14 -31.77 -47.16
C LYS A 373 -36.28 -32.67 -48.40
N GLN A 374 -35.21 -33.34 -48.80
CA GLN A 374 -35.22 -34.25 -49.95
C GLN A 374 -36.13 -35.46 -49.71
N GLU A 375 -36.11 -36.05 -48.51
CA GLU A 375 -37.03 -37.14 -48.15
C GLU A 375 -38.49 -36.66 -48.19
N LEU A 376 -38.78 -35.48 -47.64
CA LEU A 376 -40.12 -34.89 -47.66
C LEU A 376 -40.63 -34.62 -49.09
N GLU A 377 -39.77 -34.08 -49.96
CA GLU A 377 -40.10 -33.90 -51.38
C GLU A 377 -40.34 -35.24 -52.09
N GLY A 378 -39.55 -36.28 -51.76
CA GLY A 378 -39.75 -37.64 -52.26
C GLY A 378 -41.09 -38.24 -51.83
N PHE A 379 -41.47 -38.07 -50.56
CA PHE A 379 -42.79 -38.48 -50.06
C PHE A 379 -43.92 -37.72 -50.76
N LYS A 380 -43.78 -36.40 -50.93
CA LYS A 380 -44.76 -35.56 -51.65
C LYS A 380 -44.95 -36.04 -53.10
N ALA A 381 -43.86 -36.32 -53.81
CA ALA A 381 -43.92 -36.81 -55.18
C ALA A 381 -44.58 -38.19 -55.29
N LYS A 382 -44.23 -39.11 -54.39
CA LYS A 382 -44.84 -40.45 -54.35
C LYS A 382 -46.33 -40.38 -54.04
N LEU A 383 -46.72 -39.56 -53.06
CA LEU A 383 -48.12 -39.34 -52.73
C LEU A 383 -48.91 -38.75 -53.90
N SER A 384 -48.38 -37.71 -54.56
CA SER A 384 -49.02 -37.11 -55.73
C SER A 384 -49.19 -38.09 -56.89
N SER A 385 -48.21 -38.97 -57.11
CA SER A 385 -48.30 -40.04 -58.11
C SER A 385 -49.39 -41.07 -57.78
N GLU A 386 -49.45 -41.53 -56.53
CA GLU A 386 -50.48 -42.48 -56.06
C GLU A 386 -51.89 -41.86 -56.13
N MET A 387 -52.04 -40.60 -55.72
CA MET A 387 -53.30 -39.86 -55.85
C MET A 387 -53.71 -39.69 -57.31
N SER A 388 -52.78 -39.32 -58.19
CA SER A 388 -53.05 -39.18 -59.62
C SER A 388 -53.45 -40.51 -60.26
N TYR A 389 -52.81 -41.61 -59.85
CA TYR A 389 -53.16 -42.96 -60.29
C TYR A 389 -54.57 -43.34 -59.82
N ALA A 390 -54.90 -43.11 -58.55
CA ALA A 390 -56.22 -43.37 -58.01
C ALA A 390 -57.31 -42.57 -58.75
N ILE A 391 -57.11 -41.26 -58.95
CA ILE A 391 -58.03 -40.39 -59.71
C ILE A 391 -58.20 -40.89 -61.15
N LYS A 392 -57.13 -41.36 -61.79
CA LYS A 392 -57.22 -41.91 -63.15
C LYS A 392 -57.98 -43.22 -63.19
N CYS A 393 -57.78 -44.12 -62.23
CA CYS A 393 -58.58 -45.34 -62.08
C CYS A 393 -60.07 -45.05 -61.85
N TYR A 394 -60.39 -43.94 -61.16
CA TYR A 394 -61.76 -43.42 -61.04
C TYR A 394 -62.34 -42.98 -62.39
N GLN A 395 -61.59 -42.16 -63.14
CA GLN A 395 -62.04 -41.63 -64.42
C GLN A 395 -62.20 -42.70 -65.50
N ASP A 396 -61.38 -43.76 -65.45
CA ASP A 396 -61.43 -44.88 -66.40
C ASP A 396 -62.55 -45.90 -66.08
N GLY A 397 -63.41 -45.63 -65.08
CA GLY A 397 -64.62 -46.42 -64.80
C GLY A 397 -64.37 -47.78 -64.11
N CYS A 398 -63.21 -47.95 -63.48
CA CYS A 398 -62.79 -49.23 -62.86
C CYS A 398 -63.26 -49.42 -61.41
N ALA A 399 -64.03 -48.51 -60.82
CA ALA A 399 -64.45 -48.57 -59.42
C ALA A 399 -65.97 -48.47 -59.27
N GLU A 400 -66.56 -49.42 -58.53
CA GLU A 400 -67.97 -49.40 -58.10
C GLU A 400 -68.21 -48.18 -57.19
N ASP A 401 -69.39 -47.53 -57.30
CA ASP A 401 -69.74 -46.25 -56.67
C ASP A 401 -69.46 -46.17 -55.16
N GLU A 402 -69.51 -47.28 -54.41
CA GLU A 402 -69.16 -47.33 -52.97
C GLU A 402 -67.69 -47.02 -52.68
N LYS A 403 -66.77 -47.26 -53.62
CA LYS A 403 -65.37 -46.90 -53.46
C LYS A 403 -65.15 -45.40 -53.60
N ALA A 404 -65.95 -44.69 -54.40
CA ALA A 404 -65.78 -43.25 -54.61
C ALA A 404 -65.97 -42.44 -53.32
N GLU A 405 -66.94 -42.81 -52.49
CA GLU A 405 -67.14 -42.21 -51.15
C GLU A 405 -65.95 -42.47 -50.23
N ILE A 406 -65.42 -43.70 -50.22
CA ILE A 406 -64.30 -44.08 -49.36
C ILE A 406 -63.03 -43.31 -49.74
N TYR A 407 -62.74 -43.16 -51.02
CA TYR A 407 -61.55 -42.42 -51.45
C TYR A 407 -61.72 -40.91 -51.31
N GLY A 408 -62.95 -40.38 -51.42
CA GLY A 408 -63.26 -38.99 -51.08
C GLY A 408 -63.03 -38.69 -49.59
N ALA A 409 -63.54 -39.57 -48.71
CA ALA A 409 -63.33 -39.46 -47.27
C ALA A 409 -61.85 -39.58 -46.88
N LEU A 410 -61.11 -40.48 -47.51
CA LEU A 410 -59.66 -40.65 -47.27
C LEU A 410 -58.87 -39.41 -47.73
N LEU A 411 -59.30 -38.76 -48.81
CA LEU A 411 -58.71 -37.51 -49.31
C LEU A 411 -58.96 -36.35 -48.34
N GLU A 412 -60.17 -36.19 -47.82
CA GLU A 412 -60.49 -35.18 -46.79
C GLU A 412 -59.67 -35.42 -45.51
N GLU A 413 -59.60 -36.66 -45.05
CA GLU A 413 -58.86 -37.00 -43.83
C GLU A 413 -57.34 -36.76 -44.01
N MET A 414 -56.78 -37.03 -45.19
CA MET A 414 -55.39 -36.69 -45.50
C MET A 414 -55.14 -35.18 -45.56
N ILE A 415 -56.08 -34.40 -46.10
CA ILE A 415 -55.98 -32.93 -46.13
C ILE A 415 -56.01 -32.37 -44.70
N ASP A 416 -56.90 -32.86 -43.84
CA ASP A 416 -56.99 -32.46 -42.44
C ASP A 416 -55.74 -32.83 -41.63
N VAL A 417 -55.16 -34.02 -41.86
CA VAL A 417 -53.91 -34.43 -41.20
C VAL A 417 -52.72 -33.59 -41.67
N LEU A 418 -52.65 -33.22 -42.95
CA LEU A 418 -51.60 -32.33 -43.46
C LEU A 418 -51.73 -30.91 -42.89
N ALA A 419 -52.96 -30.39 -42.83
CA ALA A 419 -53.27 -29.08 -42.25
C ALA A 419 -52.92 -29.02 -40.75
N ASN A 420 -53.25 -30.06 -39.97
CA ASN A 420 -52.92 -30.14 -38.54
C ASN A 420 -51.40 -30.23 -38.28
N ASN A 421 -50.61 -30.72 -39.24
CA ASN A 421 -49.15 -30.74 -39.17
C ASN A 421 -48.49 -29.48 -39.76
N GLY A 422 -49.26 -28.44 -40.08
CA GLY A 422 -48.76 -27.15 -40.55
C GLY A 422 -48.27 -27.15 -42.02
N ILE A 423 -48.63 -28.17 -42.79
CA ILE A 423 -48.33 -28.25 -44.24
C ILE A 423 -49.61 -27.85 -44.97
N SER A 424 -49.68 -26.60 -45.45
CA SER A 424 -50.85 -26.16 -46.23
C SER A 424 -50.85 -26.83 -47.60
N ALA A 425 -51.99 -27.41 -47.96
CA ALA A 425 -52.33 -27.77 -49.32
C ALA A 425 -53.04 -26.58 -49.99
N GLU A 426 -52.33 -25.45 -50.13
CA GLU A 426 -52.76 -24.40 -51.04
C GLU A 426 -52.05 -24.62 -52.39
N GLU A 427 -52.79 -24.38 -53.48
CA GLU A 427 -52.31 -24.46 -54.88
C GLU A 427 -51.04 -23.64 -55.14
#